data_AF-A0AAU5G5R5-F1
#
_entry.id   AF-A0AAU5G5R5-F1
#
_cell.length_a   1.000
_cell.length_b   1.000
_cell.length_c   1.000
_cell.angle_alpha   90.00
_cell.angle_beta   90.00
_cell.angle_gamma   90.00
#
_symmetry.space_group_name_H-M   'P 1'
#
loop_
_entity.id
_entity.type
_entity.pdbx_description
1 polymer ?
#
loop_
_entity_poly.entity_id
_entity_poly.type
_entity_poly.pdbx_seq_one_letter_code
_entity_poly.pdbx_strand_id
1 'polypeptide(L)'
;MATDAPPPAKAEHHLPSPEEFAAVHESAEFAELRRSYRSFAFPLTVGFIAWYLLYVLLSNYAGDFMGTKLFGNINIAFVLGVAQFVTTFLIAWWYSRHAAAKLDPKAEAIKSRMEGGA
;
A
#
# COMPACT_ATOMS: atom_id res chain seq x y z
N MET A 1 47.38 40.67 -3.96
CA MET A 1 47.08 39.65 -2.93
C MET A 1 45.81 38.96 -3.39
N ALA A 2 45.94 37.81 -4.03
CA ALA A 2 44.84 37.07 -4.63
C ALA A 2 44.26 36.12 -3.59
N THR A 3 42.95 36.19 -3.34
CA THR A 3 42.26 35.21 -2.49
C THR A 3 41.75 34.10 -3.39
N ASP A 4 42.54 33.04 -3.51
CA ASP A 4 42.17 31.80 -4.18
C ASP A 4 41.30 30.97 -3.22
N ALA A 5 39.98 31.16 -3.31
CA ALA A 5 39.03 30.35 -2.54
C ALA A 5 38.84 29.01 -3.27
N PRO A 6 39.04 27.84 -2.61
CA PRO A 6 38.84 26.55 -3.26
C PRO A 6 37.40 26.42 -3.74
N PRO A 7 37.14 25.92 -4.96
CA PRO A 7 35.78 25.74 -5.45
C PRO A 7 35.02 24.79 -4.52
N PRO A 8 33.71 25.02 -4.27
CA PRO A 8 32.91 24.12 -3.45
C PRO A 8 33.00 22.72 -4.06
N ALA A 9 33.48 21.76 -3.27
CA ALA A 9 33.49 20.36 -3.65
C ALA A 9 32.06 19.99 -4.06
N LYS A 10 31.85 19.73 -5.35
CA LYS A 10 30.60 19.19 -5.85
C LYS A 10 30.39 17.90 -5.08
N ALA A 11 29.44 17.90 -4.15
CA ALA A 11 28.89 16.66 -3.65
C ALA A 11 28.23 15.98 -4.86
N GLU A 12 29.00 15.14 -5.53
CA GLU A 12 28.48 14.30 -6.60
C GLU A 12 27.40 13.43 -5.95
N HIS A 13 26.14 13.75 -6.23
CA HIS A 13 25.05 12.82 -6.00
C HIS A 13 25.29 11.64 -6.93
N HIS A 14 26.07 10.67 -6.45
CA HIS A 14 26.25 9.37 -7.09
C HIS A 14 24.88 8.72 -7.19
N LEU A 15 24.31 8.72 -8.39
CA LEU A 15 23.13 7.93 -8.68
C LEU A 15 23.60 6.47 -8.69
N PRO A 16 23.03 5.59 -7.83
CA PRO A 16 23.53 4.23 -7.70
C PRO A 16 23.52 3.52 -9.04
N SER A 17 24.60 2.78 -9.31
CA SER A 17 24.75 2.02 -10.54
C SER A 17 23.74 0.85 -10.59
N PRO A 18 23.36 0.36 -11.79
CA PRO A 18 22.46 -0.80 -11.92
C PRO A 18 22.93 -2.05 -11.17
N GLU A 19 24.25 -2.20 -10.98
CA GLU A 19 24.87 -3.30 -10.24
C GLU A 19 24.71 -3.15 -8.72
N GLU A 20 24.80 -1.92 -8.19
CA GLU A 20 24.47 -1.61 -6.80
C GLU A 20 22.96 -1.78 -6.53
N PHE A 21 22.11 -1.43 -7.51
CA PHE A 21 20.67 -1.73 -7.43
C PHE A 21 20.40 -3.23 -7.38
N ALA A 22 21.09 -4.04 -8.18
CA ALA A 22 20.94 -5.50 -8.19
C ALA A 22 21.40 -6.12 -6.87
N ALA A 23 22.56 -5.72 -6.34
CA ALA A 23 23.11 -6.21 -5.07
C ALA A 23 22.19 -5.88 -3.87
N VAL A 24 21.55 -4.71 -3.89
CA VAL A 24 20.56 -4.32 -2.88
C VAL A 24 19.23 -5.08 -3.05
N HIS A 25 18.80 -5.34 -4.29
CA HIS A 25 17.60 -6.14 -4.58
C HIS A 25 17.73 -7.62 -4.15
N GLU A 26 18.95 -8.16 -4.19
CA GLU A 26 19.30 -9.53 -3.78
C GLU A 26 19.53 -9.67 -2.27
N SER A 27 19.65 -8.54 -1.55
CA SER A 27 19.87 -8.53 -0.11
C SER A 27 18.66 -9.07 0.67
N ALA A 28 18.95 -9.78 1.77
CA ALA A 28 17.95 -10.40 2.64
C ALA A 28 16.91 -9.40 3.20
N GLU A 29 17.27 -8.11 3.31
CA GLU A 29 16.36 -7.03 3.72
C GLU A 29 15.25 -6.76 2.68
N PHE A 30 15.55 -6.78 1.39
CA PHE A 30 14.53 -6.61 0.34
C PHE A 30 13.59 -7.82 0.25
N ALA A 31 14.13 -9.02 0.48
CA ALA A 31 13.33 -10.23 0.57
C ALA A 31 12.40 -10.23 1.80
N GLU A 32 12.86 -9.76 2.96
CA GLU A 32 12.04 -9.59 4.16
C GLU A 32 10.97 -8.52 3.98
N LEU A 33 11.30 -7.38 3.37
CA LEU A 33 10.34 -6.32 3.09
C LEU A 33 9.27 -6.81 2.10
N ARG A 34 9.68 -7.50 1.04
CA ARG A 34 8.78 -8.12 0.07
C ARG A 34 7.93 -9.23 0.69
N ARG A 35 8.48 -10.00 1.63
CA ARG A 35 7.76 -11.06 2.36
C ARG A 35 6.74 -10.48 3.34
N SER A 36 7.08 -9.41 4.06
CA SER A 36 6.15 -8.67 4.92
C SER A 36 5.02 -8.03 4.10
N TYR A 37 5.35 -7.49 2.93
CA TYR A 37 4.36 -6.89 2.04
C TYR A 37 3.43 -7.95 1.45
N ARG A 38 3.99 -9.08 0.99
CA ARG A 38 3.24 -10.17 0.37
C ARG A 38 2.44 -10.99 1.39
N SER A 39 2.92 -11.16 2.62
CA SER A 39 2.16 -11.86 3.68
C SER A 39 0.93 -11.07 4.12
N PHE A 40 0.91 -9.74 3.93
CA PHE A 40 -0.26 -8.91 4.18
C PHE A 40 -1.17 -8.78 2.96
N ALA A 41 -0.60 -8.50 1.78
CA ALA A 41 -1.38 -8.29 0.57
C ALA A 41 -2.02 -9.59 0.04
N PHE A 42 -1.34 -10.74 0.15
CA PHE A 42 -1.84 -12.00 -0.40
C PHE A 42 -3.14 -12.49 0.25
N PRO A 43 -3.26 -12.57 1.60
CA PRO A 43 -4.54 -12.91 2.23
C PRO A 43 -5.65 -11.93 1.88
N LEU A 44 -5.32 -10.63 1.76
CA LEU A 44 -6.27 -9.58 1.40
C LEU A 44 -6.84 -9.80 -0.01
N THR A 45 -5.97 -10.07 -0.99
CA THR A 45 -6.36 -10.36 -2.36
C THR A 45 -7.20 -11.64 -2.43
N VAL A 46 -6.80 -12.70 -1.72
CA VAL A 46 -7.59 -13.94 -1.64
C VAL A 46 -8.97 -13.68 -1.05
N GLY A 47 -9.06 -12.89 0.03
CA GLY A 47 -10.32 -12.48 0.63
C GLY A 47 -11.20 -11.68 -0.34
N PHE A 48 -10.60 -10.76 -1.09
CA PHE A 48 -11.31 -9.98 -2.11
C PHE A 48 -11.83 -10.84 -3.26
N ILE A 49 -11.02 -11.77 -3.76
CA ILE A 49 -11.43 -12.72 -4.81
C ILE A 49 -12.57 -13.61 -4.30
N ALA A 50 -12.45 -14.16 -3.09
CA ALA A 50 -13.50 -14.99 -2.50
C ALA A 50 -14.81 -14.19 -2.32
N TRP A 51 -14.72 -12.94 -1.87
CA TRP A 51 -15.85 -12.03 -1.74
C TRP A 51 -16.52 -11.70 -3.08
N TYR A 52 -15.72 -11.46 -4.12
CA TYR A 52 -16.21 -11.26 -5.48
C TYR A 52 -16.92 -12.50 -6.03
N LEU A 53 -16.32 -13.67 -5.86
CA LEU A 53 -16.92 -14.94 -6.29
C LEU A 53 -18.23 -15.22 -5.55
N LEU A 54 -18.29 -14.92 -4.26
CA LEU A 54 -19.51 -15.03 -3.47
C LEU A 54 -20.63 -14.15 -4.04
N TYR A 55 -20.32 -12.92 -4.42
CA TYR A 55 -21.27 -12.02 -5.08
C TYR A 55 -21.78 -12.59 -6.42
N VAL A 56 -20.88 -13.14 -7.25
CA VAL A 56 -21.25 -13.77 -8.53
C VAL A 56 -22.15 -14.99 -8.30
N LEU A 57 -21.81 -15.83 -7.33
CA LEU A 57 -22.58 -17.03 -7.00
C LEU A 57 -23.98 -16.66 -6.50
N LEU A 58 -24.09 -15.69 -5.59
CA LEU A 58 -25.37 -15.17 -5.12
C LEU A 58 -26.18 -14.55 -6.27
N SER A 59 -25.54 -13.84 -7.19
CA SER A 59 -26.20 -13.25 -8.37
C SER A 59 -26.78 -14.29 -9.31
N ASN A 60 -26.12 -15.43 -9.46
CA ASN A 60 -26.52 -16.45 -10.41
C ASN A 60 -27.54 -17.44 -9.83
N TYR A 61 -27.37 -17.84 -8.56
CA TYR A 61 -28.18 -18.90 -7.94
C TYR A 61 -29.25 -18.38 -7.00
N ALA A 62 -29.06 -17.20 -6.40
CA ALA A 62 -29.95 -16.65 -5.38
C ALA A 62 -30.70 -15.41 -5.88
N GLY A 63 -31.36 -15.53 -7.03
CA GLY A 63 -32.11 -14.43 -7.66
C GLY A 63 -33.16 -13.80 -6.74
N ASP A 64 -33.91 -14.61 -5.99
CA ASP A 64 -34.90 -14.12 -5.03
C ASP A 64 -34.28 -13.33 -3.87
N PHE A 65 -33.13 -13.80 -3.38
CA PHE A 65 -32.36 -13.10 -2.34
C PHE A 65 -31.79 -11.79 -2.89
N MET A 66 -31.11 -11.83 -4.03
CA MET A 66 -30.52 -10.65 -4.69
C MET A 66 -31.57 -9.61 -5.09
N GLY A 67 -32.77 -10.05 -5.47
CA GLY A 67 -33.91 -9.21 -5.81
C GLY A 67 -34.66 -8.64 -4.60
N THR A 68 -34.37 -9.11 -3.38
CA THR A 68 -35.03 -8.64 -2.16
C THR A 68 -34.78 -7.15 -1.98
N LYS A 69 -35.86 -6.36 -1.98
CA LYS A 69 -35.82 -4.91 -1.80
C LYS A 69 -35.64 -4.58 -0.32
N LEU A 70 -34.64 -3.76 0.01
CA LEU A 70 -34.47 -3.20 1.35
C LEU A 70 -35.30 -1.92 1.51
N PHE A 71 -35.08 -0.93 0.64
CA PHE A 71 -35.73 0.36 0.71
C PHE A 71 -36.00 0.91 -0.69
N GLY A 72 -37.26 1.19 -1.01
CA GLY A 72 -37.67 1.68 -2.32
C GLY A 72 -37.24 0.73 -3.45
N ASN A 73 -36.36 1.21 -4.34
CA ASN A 73 -35.81 0.43 -5.46
C ASN A 73 -34.41 -0.15 -5.18
N ILE A 74 -33.91 -0.05 -3.95
CA ILE A 74 -32.62 -0.62 -3.54
C ILE A 74 -32.82 -2.08 -3.15
N ASN A 75 -32.17 -2.99 -3.86
CA ASN A 75 -32.17 -4.43 -3.56
C ASN A 75 -30.82 -4.90 -3.00
N ILE A 76 -30.77 -6.13 -2.52
CA ILE A 76 -29.54 -6.74 -1.97
C ILE A 76 -28.42 -6.75 -3.02
N ALA A 77 -28.72 -7.04 -4.29
CA ALA A 77 -27.73 -7.02 -5.37
C ALA A 77 -27.04 -5.67 -5.49
N PHE A 78 -27.80 -4.58 -5.46
CA PHE A 78 -27.27 -3.23 -5.54
C PHE A 78 -26.39 -2.92 -4.32
N VAL A 79 -26.84 -3.27 -3.11
CA VAL A 79 -26.07 -3.06 -1.88
C VAL A 79 -24.74 -3.83 -1.92
N LEU A 80 -24.78 -5.11 -2.30
CA LEU A 80 -23.58 -5.93 -2.41
C LEU A 80 -22.65 -5.43 -3.53
N GLY A 81 -23.20 -4.96 -4.65
CA GLY A 81 -22.43 -4.34 -5.72
C GLY A 81 -21.71 -3.07 -5.25
N VAL A 82 -22.37 -2.19 -4.52
CA VAL A 82 -21.74 -1.00 -3.90
C VAL A 82 -20.71 -1.42 -2.85
N ALA A 83 -21.00 -2.46 -2.05
CA ALA A 83 -20.07 -2.98 -1.06
C ALA A 83 -18.75 -3.41 -1.69
N GLN A 84 -18.72 -3.98 -2.91
CA GLN A 84 -17.48 -4.31 -3.63
C GLN A 84 -16.56 -3.09 -3.79
N PHE A 85 -17.12 -1.94 -4.16
CA PHE A 85 -16.35 -0.69 -4.28
C PHE A 85 -15.84 -0.23 -2.91
N VAL A 86 -16.73 -0.21 -1.90
CA VAL A 86 -16.38 0.20 -0.54
C VAL A 86 -15.26 -0.67 0.03
N THR A 87 -15.31 -2.00 -0.18
CA THR A 87 -14.26 -2.94 0.24
C THR A 87 -12.94 -2.62 -0.45
N THR A 88 -12.94 -2.27 -1.73
CA THR A 88 -11.72 -1.88 -2.46
C THR A 88 -11.08 -0.63 -1.86
N PHE A 89 -11.88 0.41 -1.58
CA PHE A 89 -11.39 1.62 -0.93
C PHE A 89 -10.92 1.36 0.51
N LEU A 90 -11.63 0.52 1.27
CA LEU A 90 -11.24 0.11 2.63
C LEU A 90 -9.90 -0.63 2.61
N ILE A 91 -9.68 -1.51 1.65
CA ILE A 91 -8.41 -2.22 1.45
C ILE A 91 -7.28 -1.22 1.20
N ALA A 92 -7.47 -0.27 0.27
CA ALA A 92 -6.48 0.74 -0.04
C ALA A 92 -6.20 1.66 1.16
N TRP A 93 -7.25 2.08 1.88
CA TRP A 93 -7.13 2.91 3.07
C TRP A 93 -6.43 2.18 4.20
N TRP A 94 -6.80 0.93 4.46
CA TRP A 94 -6.18 0.11 5.49
C TRP A 94 -4.71 -0.16 5.17
N TYR A 95 -4.37 -0.39 3.90
CA TYR A 95 -3.00 -0.45 3.43
C TYR A 95 -2.24 0.85 3.75
N SER A 96 -2.76 2.01 3.32
CA SER A 96 -2.15 3.31 3.57
C SER A 96 -1.98 3.59 5.06
N ARG A 97 -2.96 3.19 5.89
CA ARG A 97 -2.90 3.33 7.35
C ARG A 97 -1.92 2.37 8.00
N HIS A 98 -1.82 1.12 7.55
CA HIS A 98 -0.83 0.17 8.09
C HIS A 98 0.60 0.56 7.70
N ALA A 99 0.76 1.08 6.48
CA ALA A 99 2.01 1.68 6.03
C ALA A 99 2.34 2.92 6.88
N ALA A 100 1.41 3.86 7.05
CA ALA A 100 1.59 5.06 7.89
C ALA A 100 1.89 4.70 9.36
N ALA A 101 1.17 3.75 9.97
CA ALA A 101 1.43 3.32 11.34
C ALA A 101 2.83 2.69 11.55
N LYS A 102 3.46 2.16 10.49
CA LYS A 102 4.84 1.65 10.53
C LYS A 102 5.89 2.65 10.01
N LEU A 103 5.49 3.62 9.20
CA LEU A 103 6.37 4.61 8.55
C LEU A 103 6.46 5.92 9.34
N ASP A 104 5.36 6.39 9.93
CA ASP A 104 5.31 7.63 10.71
C ASP A 104 6.24 7.61 11.94
N PRO A 105 6.33 6.54 12.77
CA PRO A 105 7.30 6.53 13.87
C PRO A 105 8.76 6.54 13.39
N LYS A 106 9.05 6.06 12.16
CA LYS A 106 10.39 6.17 11.56
C LYS A 106 10.65 7.58 11.03
N ALA A 107 9.65 8.22 10.40
CA ALA A 107 9.74 9.59 9.92
C ALA A 107 9.95 10.58 11.08
N GLU A 108 9.27 10.37 12.19
CA GLU A 108 9.36 11.21 13.39
C GLU A 108 10.69 11.03 14.14
N ALA A 109 11.22 9.80 14.19
CA ALA A 109 12.57 9.54 14.72
C ALA A 109 13.70 10.15 13.86
N ILE A 110 13.51 10.19 12.53
CA ILE A 110 14.46 10.82 11.61
C ILE A 110 14.39 12.35 11.72
N LYS A 111 13.17 12.92 11.80
CA LYS A 111 12.96 14.36 11.99
C LYS A 111 13.53 14.85 13.33
N SER A 112 13.32 14.10 14.41
CA SER A 112 13.94 14.38 15.73
C SER A 112 15.46 14.39 15.68
N ARG A 113 16.10 13.50 14.91
CA ARG A 113 17.57 13.51 14.73
C ARG A 113 18.07 14.73 13.95
N MET A 114 17.29 15.22 12.99
CA MET A 114 17.66 16.41 12.21
C MET A 114 17.40 17.72 12.97
N GLU A 115 16.34 17.78 13.79
CA GLU A 115 16.00 18.98 14.58
C GLU A 115 16.83 19.10 15.88
N GLY A 116 17.37 18.00 16.42
CA GLY A 116 18.25 18.00 17.60
C GLY A 116 19.73 18.28 17.32
N GLY A 117 20.09 18.55 16.06
CA GLY A 117 21.46 18.85 15.62
C GLY A 117 21.72 20.31 15.28
N ALA A 118 20.83 21.23 15.69
CA ALA A 118 20.97 22.68 15.52
C ALA A 118 21.21 23.37 16.87
#